data_AF-A0A6V7M0Q3-F1
#
_entry.id   AF-A0A6V7M0Q3-F1
#
_cell.length_a   1.000
_cell.length_b   1.000
_cell.length_c   1.000
_cell.angle_alpha   90.00
_cell.angle_beta   90.00
_cell.angle_gamma   90.00
#
_symmetry.space_group_name_H-M   'P 1'
#
loop_
_entity.id
_entity.type
_entity.pdbx_description
1 polymer ?
#
loop_
_entity_poly.entity_id
_entity_poly.type
_entity_poly.pdbx_seq_one_letter_code
_entity_poly.pdbx_strand_id
1 'polypeptide(L)'
;MDIVGPMPETKNTEQECLAVIWAIRKFRCYLEGYSFTVITDHSSLRWLHQLRNNTGRLARWSLELMEYNVGIIHRKGALHHVPDALSRMPEGHVPEEALNAMKLEDYWKTTDDQWYRKRRADVLHRPAQFSD
;
A
#
# COMPACT_ATOMS: atom_id res chain seq x y z
N MET A 1 -14.94 -21.67 6.85
CA MET A 1 -13.80 -22.58 7.09
C MET A 1 -12.84 -22.31 5.95
N ASP A 2 -12.08 -21.21 6.06
CA ASP A 2 -11.26 -20.74 4.95
C ASP A 2 -9.96 -21.53 4.93
N ILE A 3 -9.68 -22.08 3.76
CA ILE A 3 -8.59 -23.02 3.48
C ILE A 3 -7.26 -22.36 3.80
N VAL A 4 -6.65 -22.74 4.93
CA VAL A 4 -5.25 -22.49 5.28
C VAL A 4 -4.39 -23.41 4.41
N GLY A 5 -4.23 -23.04 3.15
CA GLY A 5 -3.30 -23.67 2.21
C GLY A 5 -2.05 -22.80 2.01
N PRO A 6 -0.89 -23.39 1.66
CA PRO A 6 0.28 -22.61 1.28
C PRO A 6 -0.06 -21.67 0.10
N MET A 7 0.53 -20.48 0.13
CA MET A 7 0.39 -19.46 -0.91
C MET A 7 0.62 -20.07 -2.30
N PRO A 8 -0.27 -19.85 -3.29
CA PRO A 8 0.07 -20.15 -4.67
C PRO A 8 1.25 -19.26 -5.08
N GLU A 9 2.40 -19.88 -5.38
CA GLU A 9 3.65 -19.23 -5.81
C GLU A 9 3.52 -18.65 -7.23
N THR A 10 2.60 -17.71 -7.44
CA THR A 10 2.51 -16.96 -8.70
C THR A 10 3.45 -15.77 -8.64
N LYS A 11 4.31 -15.58 -9.65
CA LYS A 11 5.31 -14.48 -9.74
C LYS A 11 4.78 -13.10 -9.31
N ASN A 12 3.54 -12.78 -9.66
CA ASN A 12 2.94 -11.47 -9.34
C ASN A 12 2.74 -11.29 -7.83
N THR A 13 2.51 -12.38 -7.08
CA THR A 13 2.27 -12.34 -5.63
C THR A 13 3.50 -11.96 -4.84
N GLU A 14 4.67 -12.47 -5.24
CA GLU A 14 5.92 -12.11 -4.60
C GLU A 14 6.33 -10.67 -4.91
N GLN A 15 6.06 -10.18 -6.13
CA GLN A 15 6.37 -8.81 -6.54
C GLN A 15 5.54 -7.79 -5.76
N GLU A 16 4.24 -8.02 -5.61
CA GLU A 16 3.36 -7.14 -4.83
C GLU A 16 3.73 -7.13 -3.34
N CYS A 17 4.05 -8.30 -2.78
CA CYS A 17 4.56 -8.38 -1.41
C CYS A 17 5.87 -7.60 -1.25
N LEU A 18 6.79 -7.76 -2.21
CA LEU A 18 8.07 -7.06 -2.20
C LEU A 18 7.88 -5.53 -2.31
N ALA A 19 6.93 -5.06 -3.12
CA ALA A 19 6.62 -3.64 -3.25
C ALA A 19 6.21 -3.03 -1.91
N VAL A 20 5.40 -3.73 -1.12
CA VAL A 20 4.99 -3.26 0.22
C VAL A 20 6.15 -3.29 1.21
N ILE A 21 6.95 -4.37 1.24
CA ILE A 21 8.14 -4.43 2.09
C ILE A 21 9.12 -3.31 1.74
N TRP A 22 9.32 -3.05 0.45
CA TRP A 22 10.16 -1.96 -0.03
C TRP A 22 9.63 -0.59 0.42
N ALA A 23 8.32 -0.36 0.32
CA ALA A 23 7.71 0.88 0.78
C ALA A 23 7.90 1.08 2.29
N ILE A 24 7.67 0.05 3.11
CA ILE A 24 7.87 0.13 4.56
C ILE A 24 9.32 0.47 4.91
N ARG A 25 10.29 -0.19 4.25
CA ARG A 25 11.72 0.13 4.42
C ARG A 25 12.03 1.57 4.04
N LYS A 26 11.47 2.03 2.92
CA LYS A 26 11.69 3.39 2.41
C LYS A 26 11.15 4.46 3.35
N PHE A 27 10.01 4.20 3.98
CA PHE A 27 9.35 5.11 4.91
C PHE A 27 9.63 4.78 6.38
N ARG A 28 10.64 3.95 6.68
CA ARG A 28 10.96 3.52 8.05
C ARG A 28 11.05 4.68 9.04
N CYS A 29 11.69 5.79 8.65
CA CYS A 29 11.83 6.97 9.51
C CYS A 29 10.51 7.63 9.92
N TYR A 30 9.42 7.37 9.21
CA TYR A 30 8.07 7.85 9.53
C TYR A 30 7.20 6.78 10.20
N LEU A 31 7.48 5.50 9.96
CA LEU A 31 6.64 4.38 10.39
C LEU A 31 7.11 3.74 11.70
N GLU A 32 8.41 3.83 12.00
CA GLU A 32 8.99 3.25 13.21
C GLU A 32 8.41 3.92 14.47
N GLY A 33 7.86 3.11 15.38
CA GLY A 33 7.20 3.59 16.60
C GLY A 33 5.73 3.99 16.45
N TYR A 34 5.18 4.04 15.23
CA TYR A 34 3.78 4.40 14.98
C TYR A 34 2.93 3.22 14.52
N SER A 35 1.63 3.29 14.83
CA SER A 35 0.63 2.40 14.25
C SER A 35 0.17 2.92 12.89
N PHE A 36 0.32 2.12 11.84
CA PHE A 36 -0.09 2.53 10.49
C PHE A 36 -0.88 1.43 9.78
N THR A 37 -1.47 1.80 8.65
CA THR A 37 -2.30 0.88 7.85
C THR A 37 -1.80 0.86 6.41
N VAL A 38 -1.50 -0.33 5.91
CA VAL A 38 -1.22 -0.56 4.50
C VAL A 38 -2.51 -0.98 3.80
N ILE A 39 -2.88 -0.23 2.77
CA ILE A 39 -3.99 -0.57 1.87
C ILE A 39 -3.37 -1.16 0.62
N THR A 40 -3.73 -2.40 0.30
CA THR A 40 -3.21 -3.12 -0.86
C THR A 40 -4.35 -3.89 -1.51
N ASP A 41 -4.30 -4.06 -2.83
CA ASP A 41 -5.15 -5.01 -3.56
C ASP A 41 -4.60 -6.43 -3.57
N HIS A 42 -3.50 -6.63 -2.84
CA HIS A 42 -2.83 -7.90 -2.74
C HIS A 42 -3.13 -8.59 -1.41
N SER A 43 -4.05 -9.55 -1.44
CA SER A 43 -4.47 -10.30 -0.24
C SER A 43 -3.35 -11.08 0.46
N SER A 44 -2.21 -11.27 -0.20
CA SER A 44 -1.14 -12.14 0.27
C SER A 44 -0.35 -11.60 1.45
N LEU A 45 -0.39 -10.29 1.67
CA LEU A 45 0.19 -9.68 2.87
C LEU A 45 -0.59 -10.05 4.14
N ARG A 46 -1.91 -10.27 4.06
CA ARG A 46 -2.69 -10.76 5.21
C ARG A 46 -2.20 -12.11 5.69
N TRP A 47 -1.75 -12.96 4.76
CA TRP A 47 -1.21 -14.27 5.07
C TRP A 47 0.19 -14.19 5.66
N LEU A 48 1.02 -13.23 5.23
CA LEU A 48 2.41 -13.12 5.71
C LEU A 48 2.52 -13.00 7.23
N HIS A 49 1.53 -12.37 7.88
CA HIS A 49 1.43 -12.21 9.33
C HIS A 49 0.97 -13.50 10.06
N GLN A 50 0.40 -14.46 9.31
CA GLN A 50 -0.15 -15.72 9.83
C GLN A 50 0.74 -16.92 9.53
N LEU A 51 1.77 -16.77 8.69
CA LEU A 51 2.68 -17.85 8.37
C LEU A 51 3.57 -18.17 9.59
N ARG A 52 3.46 -19.40 10.11
CA ARG A 52 4.24 -19.90 11.25
C ARG A 52 5.50 -20.69 10.87
N ASN A 53 5.56 -21.26 9.66
CA ASN A 53 6.57 -22.26 9.27
C ASN A 53 7.16 -22.00 7.87
N ASN A 54 7.67 -20.80 7.63
CA ASN A 54 8.29 -20.41 6.38
C ASN A 54 9.82 -20.39 6.53
N THR A 55 10.51 -20.91 5.52
CA THR A 55 11.96 -20.79 5.33
C THR A 55 12.21 -19.87 4.12
N GLY A 56 13.34 -19.14 4.11
CA GLY A 56 13.72 -18.30 2.97
C GLY A 56 13.28 -16.83 3.04
N ARG A 57 12.93 -16.23 1.89
CA ARG A 57 12.68 -14.77 1.76
C ARG A 57 11.39 -14.32 2.47
N LEU A 58 10.31 -15.09 2.33
CA LEU A 58 9.01 -14.78 2.95
C LEU A 58 9.07 -14.77 4.48
N ALA A 59 9.87 -15.65 5.08
CA ALA A 59 10.07 -15.70 6.54
C ALA A 59 10.77 -14.44 7.06
N ARG A 60 11.80 -13.98 6.35
CA ARG A 60 12.52 -12.73 6.69
C ARG A 60 11.61 -11.51 6.58
N TRP A 61 10.78 -11.45 5.53
CA TRP A 61 9.80 -10.37 5.38
C TRP A 61 8.72 -10.42 6.45
N SER A 62 8.28 -11.62 6.85
CA SER A 62 7.32 -11.78 7.96
C SER A 62 7.89 -11.25 9.27
N LEU A 63 9.12 -11.65 9.63
CA LEU A 63 9.81 -11.14 10.82
C LEU A 63 9.98 -9.62 10.79
N GLU A 64 10.34 -9.06 9.64
CA GLU A 64 10.49 -7.61 9.49
C GLU A 64 9.15 -6.88 9.64
N LEU A 65 8.05 -7.42 9.12
CA LEU A 65 6.72 -6.84 9.34
C LEU A 65 6.27 -6.92 10.81
N MET A 66 6.71 -7.93 11.56
CA MET A 66 6.38 -8.07 12.99
C MET A 66 7.02 -6.98 13.86
N GLU A 67 8.06 -6.30 13.38
CA GLU A 67 8.66 -5.14 14.07
C GLU A 67 7.73 -3.91 14.06
N TYR A 68 6.77 -3.87 13.13
CA TYR A 68 5.86 -2.74 12.95
C TYR A 68 4.45 -3.08 13.42
N ASN A 69 3.77 -2.08 13.98
CA ASN A 69 2.34 -2.18 14.26
C ASN A 69 1.53 -1.84 13.00
N VAL A 70 1.52 -2.77 12.04
CA VAL A 70 0.91 -2.61 10.72
C VAL A 70 -0.45 -3.30 10.59
N GLY A 71 -1.48 -2.52 10.26
CA GLY A 71 -2.77 -3.05 9.83
C GLY A 71 -2.82 -3.26 8.32
N ILE A 72 -3.20 -4.45 7.83
CA ILE A 72 -3.29 -4.73 6.39
C ILE A 72 -4.76 -4.78 5.95
N ILE A 73 -5.16 -3.80 5.13
CA ILE A 73 -6.50 -3.71 4.57
C ILE A 73 -6.45 -4.05 3.08
N HIS A 74 -7.22 -5.06 2.69
CA HIS A 74 -7.39 -5.41 1.29
C HIS A 74 -8.45 -4.51 0.63
N ARG A 75 -8.10 -3.86 -0.50
CA ARG A 75 -9.03 -3.08 -1.35
C ARG A 75 -9.03 -3.70 -2.75
N LYS A 76 -10.18 -3.86 -3.41
CA LYS A 76 -10.21 -4.43 -4.78
C LYS A 76 -9.31 -3.63 -5.73
N GLY A 77 -8.53 -4.32 -6.57
CA GLY A 77 -7.62 -3.69 -7.54
C GLY A 77 -8.28 -2.72 -8.50
N ALA A 78 -9.55 -2.97 -8.85
CA ALA A 78 -10.39 -2.04 -9.63
C ALA A 78 -10.64 -0.68 -8.94
N LEU A 79 -10.28 -0.51 -7.68
CA LEU A 79 -10.34 0.75 -6.94
C LEU A 79 -8.94 1.23 -6.53
N HIS A 80 -7.88 0.58 -7.01
CA HIS A 80 -6.48 0.81 -6.66
C HIS A 80 -5.72 1.52 -7.80
N HIS A 81 -6.42 2.43 -8.49
CA HIS A 81 -5.93 3.08 -9.71
C HIS A 81 -4.67 3.92 -9.50
N VAL A 82 -4.55 4.61 -8.35
CA VAL A 82 -3.42 5.52 -8.12
C VAL A 82 -2.11 4.72 -7.95
N PRO A 83 -2.03 3.73 -7.04
CA PRO A 83 -0.82 2.90 -6.94
C PRO A 83 -0.52 2.09 -8.21
N ASP A 84 -1.55 1.56 -8.89
CA ASP A 84 -1.38 0.80 -10.14
C ASP A 84 -0.86 1.68 -11.29
N ALA A 85 -1.30 2.93 -11.39
CA ALA A 85 -0.76 3.89 -12.35
C ALA A 85 0.71 4.23 -12.05
N LEU A 86 1.04 4.43 -10.77
CA LEU A 86 2.42 4.71 -10.35
C LEU A 86 3.36 3.53 -10.58
N SER A 87 2.90 2.29 -10.36
CA SER A 87 3.71 1.09 -10.57
C SER A 87 3.92 0.76 -12.05
N ARG A 88 3.00 1.19 -12.93
CA ARG A 88 3.08 1.00 -14.38
C ARG A 88 3.74 2.16 -15.12
N MET A 89 4.13 3.22 -14.44
CA MET A 89 4.73 4.39 -15.09
C MET A 89 6.13 4.04 -15.63
N PRO A 90 6.38 4.21 -16.96
CA PRO A 90 7.70 3.94 -17.52
C PRO A 90 8.74 4.91 -16.96
N GLU A 91 9.91 4.39 -16.58
CA GLU A 91 11.02 5.20 -16.09
C GLU A 91 11.44 6.21 -17.17
N GLY A 92 11.30 7.51 -16.87
CA GLY A 92 11.75 8.60 -17.73
C GLY A 92 10.69 9.27 -18.61
N HIS A 93 9.43 8.83 -18.58
CA HIS A 93 8.35 9.50 -19.32
C HIS A 93 7.19 9.85 -18.39
N VAL A 94 7.17 11.10 -17.91
CA VAL A 94 5.98 11.70 -17.32
C VAL A 94 5.21 12.36 -18.47
N PRO A 95 4.00 11.89 -18.81
CA PRO A 95 3.19 12.53 -19.84
C PRO A 95 2.98 14.00 -19.50
N GLU A 96 3.07 14.89 -20.48
CA GLU A 96 2.92 16.33 -20.28
C GLU A 96 1.55 16.68 -19.65
N GLU A 97 0.54 15.87 -19.96
CA GLU A 97 -0.79 15.93 -19.33
C GLU A 97 -0.76 15.66 -17.83
N ALA A 98 0.03 14.69 -17.35
CA ALA A 98 0.19 14.40 -15.93
C ALA A 98 0.95 15.54 -15.22
N LEU A 99 1.97 16.10 -15.87
CA LEU A 99 2.69 17.27 -15.36
C LEU A 99 1.77 18.49 -15.26
N ASN A 100 0.90 18.71 -16.25
CA ASN A 100 -0.07 19.80 -16.26
C ASN A 100 -1.20 19.58 -15.23
N ALA A 101 -1.62 18.34 -15.01
CA ALA A 101 -2.56 17.98 -13.95
C ALA A 101 -1.97 18.24 -12.55
N MET A 102 -0.68 17.96 -12.31
CA MET A 102 0.00 18.30 -11.05
C MET A 102 0.12 19.81 -10.82
N LYS A 103 0.16 20.64 -11.87
CA LYS A 103 0.24 22.10 -11.77
C LYS A 103 -1.12 22.77 -11.48
N LEU A 104 -2.23 22.04 -11.66
CA LEU A 104 -3.56 22.53 -11.34
C LEU A 104 -3.81 22.36 -9.83
N GLU A 105 -3.83 23.47 -9.08
CA GLU A 105 -4.10 23.46 -7.63
C GLU A 105 -5.39 22.72 -7.22
N ASP A 106 -6.33 22.62 -8.17
CA ASP A 106 -7.67 22.09 -7.96
C ASP A 106 -7.93 20.72 -8.61
N TYR A 107 -6.93 20.08 -9.23
CA TYR A 107 -7.12 18.78 -9.90
C TYR A 107 -7.69 17.70 -8.96
N TRP A 108 -7.30 17.72 -7.70
CA TRP A 108 -7.84 16.76 -6.72
C TRP A 108 -9.36 16.91 -6.50
N LYS A 109 -9.96 18.08 -6.79
CA LYS A 109 -11.41 18.32 -6.68
C LYS A 109 -12.21 17.51 -7.71
N THR A 110 -11.59 17.11 -8.82
CA THR A 110 -12.25 16.37 -9.90
C THR A 110 -12.24 14.86 -9.70
N THR A 111 -11.57 14.34 -8.66
CA THR A 111 -11.52 12.89 -8.43
C THR A 111 -12.91 12.38 -8.04
N ASP A 112 -13.42 11.34 -8.72
CA ASP A 112 -14.69 10.68 -8.37
C ASP A 112 -14.52 9.58 -7.31
N ASP A 113 -13.27 9.31 -6.89
CA ASP A 113 -13.00 8.34 -5.83
C ASP A 113 -13.58 8.81 -4.48
N GLN A 114 -14.73 8.24 -4.13
CA GLN A 114 -15.44 8.50 -2.87
C GLN A 114 -14.58 8.19 -1.65
N TRP A 115 -13.71 7.18 -1.72
CA TRP A 115 -12.81 6.84 -0.62
C TRP A 115 -11.78 7.96 -0.42
N TYR A 116 -11.19 8.46 -1.50
CA TYR A 116 -10.18 9.52 -1.42
C TYR A 116 -10.80 10.82 -0.88
N ARG A 117 -11.99 11.19 -1.37
CA ARG A 117 -12.75 12.33 -0.87
C ARG A 117 -13.03 12.21 0.63
N LYS A 118 -13.47 11.03 1.08
CA LYS A 118 -13.76 10.76 2.49
C LYS A 118 -12.49 10.83 3.35
N ARG A 119 -11.42 10.14 2.93
CA ARG A 119 -10.15 10.13 3.66
C ARG A 119 -9.56 11.54 3.81
N ARG A 120 -9.61 12.33 2.74
CA ARG A 120 -9.17 13.74 2.76
C ARG A 120 -10.05 14.58 3.67
N ALA A 121 -11.37 14.41 3.59
CA ALA A 121 -12.28 15.10 4.52
C ALA A 121 -11.93 14.75 5.96
N ASP A 122 -11.70 13.48 6.30
CA ASP A 122 -11.31 13.07 7.64
C ASP A 122 -10.00 13.73 8.09
N VAL A 123 -8.99 13.82 7.22
CA VAL A 123 -7.72 14.50 7.51
C VAL A 123 -7.92 16.01 7.76
N LEU A 124 -8.70 16.68 6.92
CA LEU A 124 -8.96 18.11 7.06
C LEU A 124 -9.81 18.46 8.29
N HIS A 125 -10.77 17.61 8.64
CA HIS A 125 -11.65 17.84 9.79
C HIS A 125 -11.01 17.39 11.12
N ARG A 126 -10.00 16.50 11.07
CA ARG A 126 -9.29 15.97 12.24
C ARG A 126 -7.76 16.01 12.06
N PRO A 127 -7.16 17.19 11.86
CA PRO A 127 -5.73 17.29 11.60
C PRO A 127 -4.89 16.77 12.78
N ALA A 128 -5.35 16.96 14.01
CA ALA A 128 -4.68 16.46 15.22
C ALA A 128 -4.63 14.92 15.32
N GLN A 129 -5.44 14.19 14.54
CA GLN A 129 -5.39 12.72 14.48
C GLN A 129 -4.26 12.24 13.55
N PHE A 130 -3.75 13.11 12.67
CA PHE A 130 -2.74 12.82 11.66
C PHE A 130 -1.59 13.83 11.77
N SER A 131 -1.11 14.10 12.98
CA SER A 131 0.05 14.98 13.17
C SER A 131 1.32 14.31 12.63
N ASP A 132 2.07 15.04 11.80
CA ASP A 132 3.39 14.65 11.29
C ASP A 132 4.40 14.33 12.40
#